data_AF-A0A954M8I3-F1
#
_entry.id   AF-A0A954M8I3-F1
#
_cell.length_a   1.000
_cell.length_b   1.000
_cell.length_c   1.000
_cell.angle_alpha   90.00
_cell.angle_beta   90.00
_cell.angle_gamma   90.00
#
_symmetry.space_group_name_H-M   'P 1'
#
loop_
_entity.id
_entity.type
_entity.pdbx_description
1 polymer ?
#
loop_
_entity_poly.entity_id
_entity_poly.type
_entity_poly.pdbx_seq_one_letter_code
_entity_poly.pdbx_strand_id
1 'polypeptide(L)'
;RRAFLFTDIEGRHGDAVVSGHGIFDQETDPGLLAVEMELLDVPIDSDLRRATTVANPHLETVWTDYGLTGTVDVDRAEVGWVPGGKPVVSLFGMQWKNGRMKPKALPFSWENVAGALEWSDRRLTIHSLHGWHGETYMNVVGGAQGKSAYIETEVAPGQPWHLHLGQLQVIKVQANEELQRALPESVAKVLKSFAVQGPVNIELGLDMKGWDTPGLVTAQWESLIRLQQNDLVAGVDLQDVSGTVRLVDGQWNGSRVMVDGYLELDSVTLFDLPLTGVKGPFRVDGEEILLGSKGQGEESEFHERNVYRNRRMAADLFDGRVGMLALILLDTEDESQTQYRVDVKVENAELGEWAKSRRLQRERLSGKVNGEVTMTGMGTSATNTLGEGWVQITPAQLYELPVFAQIFAFINFRQPDDTAFNYAFGEFGIHDGLIDFGNIELVGDTLKLKGRGVVGYAGPQQSNLALDFYTKATNRVPILRPLIEKFGSNWVRIQVVGTVNSPIPLVQPRIPLLDDAFQGFMQAVDNGQRRPVPRP
;
A
#
# COMPACT_ATOMS: atom_id res chain seq x y z
N ARG A 1 -48.31 -2.42 -56.22
CA ARG A 1 -47.37 -2.24 -55.11
C ARG A 1 -47.99 -2.95 -53.91
N ARG A 2 -47.23 -3.79 -53.21
CA ARG A 2 -47.76 -4.77 -52.26
C ARG A 2 -47.00 -4.61 -50.95
N ALA A 3 -47.71 -4.50 -49.84
CA ALA A 3 -47.15 -4.72 -48.52
C ALA A 3 -47.67 -6.07 -48.02
N PHE A 4 -46.79 -6.88 -47.46
CA PHE A 4 -47.17 -8.12 -46.77
C PHE A 4 -47.15 -7.85 -45.28
N LEU A 5 -48.27 -8.08 -44.61
CA LEU A 5 -48.40 -7.94 -43.15
C LEU A 5 -48.30 -9.32 -42.52
N PHE A 6 -47.49 -9.41 -41.47
CA PHE A 6 -47.34 -10.58 -40.62
C PHE A 6 -47.93 -10.23 -39.26
N THR A 7 -49.05 -10.85 -38.90
CA THR A 7 -49.72 -10.67 -37.60
C THR A 7 -49.64 -11.96 -36.82
N ASP A 8 -49.54 -11.86 -35.49
CA ASP A 8 -49.52 -13.00 -34.56
C ASP A 8 -48.44 -14.04 -34.94
N ILE A 9 -47.22 -13.56 -35.21
CA ILE A 9 -46.07 -14.44 -35.40
C ILE A 9 -45.87 -15.17 -34.08
N GLU A 10 -45.88 -16.50 -34.10
CA GLU A 10 -45.54 -17.35 -32.97
C GLU A 10 -44.52 -18.39 -33.41
N GLY A 11 -43.48 -18.58 -32.59
CA GLY A 11 -42.40 -19.51 -32.87
C GLY A 11 -41.81 -20.07 -31.58
N ARG A 12 -41.17 -21.24 -31.69
CA ARG A 12 -40.41 -21.84 -30.60
C ARG A 12 -39.10 -22.42 -31.11
N HIS A 13 -38.06 -22.29 -30.30
CA HIS A 13 -36.76 -22.92 -30.53
C HIS A 13 -36.24 -23.49 -29.21
N GLY A 14 -36.36 -24.81 -29.04
CA GLY A 14 -36.16 -25.42 -27.72
C GLY A 14 -37.16 -24.87 -26.70
N ASP A 15 -36.64 -24.35 -25.59
CA ASP A 15 -37.44 -23.68 -24.56
C ASP A 15 -37.76 -22.21 -24.90
N ALA A 16 -37.06 -21.63 -25.88
CA ALA A 16 -37.29 -20.25 -26.30
C ALA A 16 -38.67 -20.09 -26.94
N VAL A 17 -39.36 -19.00 -26.58
CA VAL A 17 -40.63 -18.58 -27.18
C VAL A 17 -40.40 -17.26 -27.91
N VAL A 18 -40.94 -17.19 -29.13
CA VAL A 18 -40.90 -16.00 -29.98
C VAL A 18 -42.33 -15.61 -30.30
N SER A 19 -42.70 -14.36 -30.04
CA SER A 19 -43.97 -13.77 -30.46
C SER A 19 -43.71 -12.45 -31.17
N GLY A 20 -44.55 -12.04 -32.12
CA GLY A 20 -44.30 -10.76 -32.81
C GLY A 20 -45.21 -10.43 -33.97
N HIS A 21 -44.82 -9.41 -34.71
CA HIS A 21 -45.50 -8.93 -35.90
C HIS A 21 -44.49 -8.28 -36.85
N GLY A 22 -44.89 -8.03 -38.10
CA GLY A 22 -43.99 -7.38 -39.04
C GLY A 22 -44.66 -6.98 -40.35
N ILE A 23 -43.87 -6.31 -41.19
CA ILE A 23 -44.25 -5.86 -42.51
C ILE A 23 -43.10 -6.09 -43.49
N PHE A 24 -43.42 -6.56 -44.69
CA PHE A 24 -42.53 -6.46 -45.84
C PHE A 24 -43.13 -5.48 -46.85
N ASP A 25 -42.60 -4.27 -46.84
CA ASP A 25 -43.03 -3.16 -47.67
C ASP A 25 -42.28 -3.16 -49.01
N GLN A 26 -42.98 -3.40 -50.12
CA GLN A 26 -42.42 -3.31 -51.48
C GLN A 26 -42.71 -1.96 -52.15
N GLU A 27 -43.19 -0.97 -51.41
CA GLU A 27 -43.33 0.41 -51.89
C GLU A 27 -42.00 1.17 -51.88
N THR A 28 -41.06 0.76 -51.01
CA THR A 28 -39.66 1.19 -51.05
C THR A 28 -38.86 0.37 -52.06
N ASP A 29 -37.85 0.97 -52.69
CA ASP A 29 -36.88 0.28 -53.53
C ASP A 29 -35.46 0.49 -52.97
N PRO A 30 -34.78 -0.56 -52.46
CA PRO A 30 -35.27 -1.94 -52.32
C PRO A 30 -36.39 -2.07 -51.25
N GLY A 31 -37.18 -3.14 -51.31
CA GLY A 31 -38.25 -3.40 -50.35
C GLY A 31 -37.72 -3.58 -48.92
N LEU A 32 -38.45 -3.12 -47.91
CA LEU A 32 -38.04 -3.14 -46.50
C LEU A 32 -38.83 -4.19 -45.71
N LEU A 33 -38.13 -5.13 -45.09
CA LEU A 33 -38.66 -5.99 -44.05
C LEU A 33 -38.42 -5.32 -42.69
N ALA A 34 -39.47 -5.13 -41.92
CA ALA A 34 -39.41 -4.70 -40.53
C ALA A 34 -40.21 -5.69 -39.68
N VAL A 35 -39.56 -6.32 -38.71
CA VAL A 35 -40.17 -7.31 -37.82
C VAL A 35 -39.87 -6.90 -36.38
N GLU A 36 -40.89 -6.91 -35.53
CA GLU A 36 -40.79 -6.67 -34.10
C GLU A 36 -41.20 -7.95 -33.35
N MET A 37 -40.37 -8.41 -32.42
CA MET A 37 -40.58 -9.65 -31.67
C MET A 37 -40.31 -9.46 -30.18
N GLU A 38 -41.03 -10.21 -29.35
CA GLU A 38 -40.69 -10.49 -27.96
C GLU A 38 -40.06 -11.90 -27.89
N LEU A 39 -38.98 -12.04 -27.13
CA LEU A 39 -38.23 -13.29 -27.00
C LEU A 39 -38.14 -13.68 -25.53
N LEU A 40 -38.58 -14.88 -25.17
CA LEU A 40 -38.51 -15.38 -23.79
C LEU A 40 -37.68 -16.66 -23.70
N ASP A 41 -36.86 -16.75 -22.66
CA ASP A 41 -36.00 -17.88 -22.33
C ASP A 41 -35.11 -18.36 -23.49
N VAL A 42 -34.53 -17.40 -24.25
CA VAL A 42 -33.61 -17.72 -25.34
C VAL A 42 -32.31 -18.29 -24.77
N PRO A 43 -31.93 -19.53 -25.09
CA PRO A 43 -30.68 -20.10 -24.60
C PRO A 43 -29.47 -19.43 -25.25
N ILE A 44 -28.46 -19.11 -24.44
CA ILE A 44 -27.16 -18.65 -24.90
C ILE A 44 -26.35 -19.91 -25.28
N ASP A 45 -26.55 -20.39 -26.50
CA ASP A 45 -26.03 -21.67 -26.98
C ASP A 45 -25.36 -21.58 -28.37
N SER A 46 -25.04 -22.75 -28.95
CA SER A 46 -24.41 -22.84 -30.28
C SER A 46 -25.30 -22.35 -31.42
N ASP A 47 -26.63 -22.41 -31.27
CA ASP A 47 -27.57 -21.98 -32.30
C ASP A 47 -27.68 -20.46 -32.30
N LEU A 48 -27.79 -19.83 -31.13
CA LEU A 48 -27.72 -18.38 -30.99
C LEU A 48 -26.36 -17.83 -31.45
N ARG A 49 -25.26 -18.50 -31.10
CA ARG A 49 -23.92 -18.16 -31.63
C ARG A 49 -23.89 -18.17 -33.14
N ARG A 50 -24.37 -19.23 -33.77
CA ARG A 50 -24.38 -19.36 -35.24
C ARG A 50 -25.25 -18.29 -35.88
N ALA A 51 -26.42 -18.00 -35.32
CA ALA A 51 -27.31 -16.95 -35.82
C ALA A 51 -26.66 -15.56 -35.75
N THR A 52 -26.08 -15.22 -34.59
CA THR A 52 -25.45 -13.91 -34.35
C THR A 52 -24.18 -13.69 -35.16
N THR A 53 -23.38 -14.73 -35.37
CA THR A 53 -22.13 -14.65 -36.15
C THR A 53 -22.34 -14.61 -37.66
N VAL A 54 -23.47 -15.16 -38.15
CA VAL A 54 -23.92 -14.93 -39.54
C VAL A 54 -24.31 -13.47 -39.75
N ALA A 55 -24.99 -12.85 -38.78
CA ALA A 55 -25.38 -11.45 -38.86
C ALA A 55 -24.16 -10.51 -38.72
N ASN A 56 -23.31 -10.76 -37.73
CA ASN A 56 -22.07 -10.03 -37.49
C ASN A 56 -20.90 -11.00 -37.17
N PRO A 57 -20.01 -11.29 -38.14
CA PRO A 57 -18.85 -12.15 -37.93
C PRO A 57 -17.90 -11.72 -36.80
N HIS A 58 -17.88 -10.44 -36.41
CA HIS A 58 -17.03 -9.96 -35.31
C HIS A 58 -17.49 -10.44 -33.93
N LEU A 59 -18.77 -10.86 -33.81
CA LEU A 59 -19.27 -11.45 -32.56
C LEU A 59 -18.66 -12.83 -32.27
N GLU A 60 -18.03 -13.47 -33.25
CA GLU A 60 -17.38 -14.77 -33.05
C GLU A 60 -16.27 -14.70 -31.99
N THR A 61 -15.54 -13.58 -31.95
CA THR A 61 -14.53 -13.32 -30.92
C THR A 61 -15.17 -13.23 -29.53
N VAL A 62 -16.33 -12.58 -29.40
CA VAL A 62 -17.06 -12.48 -28.13
C VAL A 62 -17.47 -13.87 -27.63
N TRP A 63 -18.05 -14.69 -28.49
CA TRP A 63 -18.43 -16.07 -28.15
C TRP A 63 -17.23 -16.93 -27.76
N THR A 64 -16.14 -16.79 -28.50
CA THR A 64 -14.95 -17.60 -28.33
C THR A 64 -14.15 -17.18 -27.10
N ASP A 65 -14.15 -15.90 -26.74
CA ASP A 65 -13.28 -15.35 -25.70
C ASP A 65 -13.96 -15.15 -24.35
N TYR A 66 -15.29 -15.18 -24.25
CA TYR A 66 -15.99 -14.93 -22.98
C TYR A 66 -16.73 -16.14 -22.41
N GLY A 67 -16.94 -17.20 -23.19
CA GLY A 67 -17.56 -18.44 -22.70
C GLY A 67 -18.93 -18.21 -22.06
N LEU A 68 -19.78 -17.43 -22.73
CA LEU A 68 -21.09 -17.02 -22.24
C LEU A 68 -22.08 -18.19 -22.21
N THR A 69 -22.84 -18.33 -21.12
CA THR A 69 -23.96 -19.28 -21.00
C THR A 69 -25.16 -18.63 -20.31
N GLY A 70 -26.27 -19.35 -20.21
CA GLY A 70 -27.49 -18.91 -19.49
C GLY A 70 -28.66 -18.73 -20.45
N THR A 71 -29.63 -17.91 -20.06
CA THR A 71 -30.76 -17.54 -20.91
C THR A 71 -30.91 -16.03 -20.98
N VAL A 72 -31.52 -15.54 -22.05
CA VAL A 72 -31.85 -14.12 -22.24
C VAL A 72 -33.31 -13.96 -22.60
N ASP A 73 -33.99 -13.05 -21.92
CA ASP A 73 -35.28 -12.50 -22.37
C ASP A 73 -35.02 -11.20 -23.11
N VAL A 74 -35.83 -10.89 -24.11
CA VAL A 74 -35.77 -9.63 -24.86
C VAL A 74 -37.19 -9.10 -24.99
N ASP A 75 -37.47 -8.00 -24.30
CA ASP A 75 -38.79 -7.35 -24.31
C ASP A 75 -39.19 -6.93 -25.74
N ARG A 76 -38.21 -6.42 -26.51
CA ARG A 76 -38.43 -6.00 -27.90
C ARG A 76 -37.19 -6.16 -28.76
N ALA A 77 -37.27 -7.05 -29.74
CA ALA A 77 -36.29 -7.25 -30.79
C ALA A 77 -36.81 -6.66 -32.11
N GLU A 78 -36.11 -5.67 -32.65
CA GLU A 78 -36.40 -5.06 -33.94
C GLU A 78 -35.42 -5.58 -35.00
N VAL A 79 -35.95 -6.14 -36.08
CA VAL A 79 -35.17 -6.65 -37.22
C VAL A 79 -35.56 -5.91 -38.48
N GLY A 80 -34.62 -5.12 -39.00
CA GLY A 80 -34.72 -4.45 -40.29
C GLY A 80 -33.90 -5.17 -41.35
N TRP A 81 -34.45 -5.41 -42.54
CA TRP A 81 -33.71 -6.04 -43.63
C TRP A 81 -34.16 -5.55 -45.00
N VAL A 82 -33.22 -5.41 -45.94
CA VAL A 82 -33.49 -5.11 -47.35
C VAL A 82 -32.86 -6.19 -48.24
N PRO A 83 -33.48 -6.56 -49.38
CA PRO A 83 -32.90 -7.49 -50.34
C PRO A 83 -31.45 -7.18 -50.71
N GLY A 84 -30.56 -8.16 -50.54
CA GLY A 84 -29.13 -8.03 -50.80
C GLY A 84 -28.33 -7.35 -49.67
N GLY A 85 -29.00 -6.82 -48.64
CA GLY A 85 -28.38 -6.26 -47.44
C GLY A 85 -28.21 -7.27 -46.30
N LYS A 86 -27.48 -6.85 -45.26
CA LYS A 86 -27.42 -7.54 -43.96
C LYS A 86 -28.60 -7.11 -43.09
N PRO A 87 -29.15 -8.00 -42.25
CA PRO A 87 -30.15 -7.61 -41.28
C PRO A 87 -29.53 -6.68 -40.22
N VAL A 88 -30.25 -5.62 -39.86
CA VAL A 88 -29.96 -4.74 -38.73
C VAL A 88 -30.84 -5.20 -37.58
N VAL A 89 -30.20 -5.51 -36.45
CA VAL A 89 -30.89 -6.04 -35.26
C VAL A 89 -30.68 -5.08 -34.10
N SER A 90 -31.76 -4.66 -33.46
CA SER A 90 -31.74 -3.95 -32.18
C SER A 90 -32.52 -4.76 -31.15
N LEU A 91 -31.96 -4.92 -29.95
CA LEU A 91 -32.56 -5.68 -28.85
C LEU A 91 -32.69 -4.76 -27.66
N PHE A 92 -33.92 -4.47 -27.27
CA PHE A 92 -34.26 -3.61 -26.14
C PHE A 92 -34.75 -4.45 -24.97
N GLY A 93 -34.41 -4.01 -23.75
CA GLY A 93 -34.84 -4.68 -22.52
C GLY A 93 -34.27 -6.09 -22.35
N MET A 94 -33.05 -6.35 -22.82
CA MET A 94 -32.46 -7.67 -22.69
C MET A 94 -32.20 -8.00 -21.21
N GLN A 95 -32.68 -9.15 -20.74
CA GLN A 95 -32.45 -9.65 -19.38
C GLN A 95 -31.64 -10.94 -19.42
N TRP A 96 -30.35 -10.86 -19.11
CA TRP A 96 -29.50 -12.04 -18.96
C TRP A 96 -29.74 -12.69 -17.60
N LYS A 97 -30.06 -13.98 -17.59
CA LYS A 97 -30.39 -14.79 -16.41
C LYS A 97 -29.51 -16.02 -16.32
N ASN A 98 -29.18 -16.42 -15.08
CA ASN A 98 -28.47 -17.66 -14.75
C ASN A 98 -27.19 -17.86 -15.57
N GLY A 99 -26.50 -16.76 -15.82
CA GLY A 99 -25.35 -16.71 -16.69
C GLY A 99 -24.08 -17.26 -16.05
N ARG A 100 -23.16 -17.69 -16.91
CA ARG A 100 -21.76 -17.87 -16.57
C ARG A 100 -20.91 -17.20 -17.63
N MET A 101 -19.75 -16.72 -17.23
CA MET A 101 -18.75 -16.20 -18.15
C MET A 101 -17.34 -16.50 -17.64
N LYS A 102 -16.42 -16.74 -18.56
CA LYS A 102 -15.00 -16.90 -18.27
C LYS A 102 -14.20 -16.20 -19.37
N PRO A 103 -13.87 -14.91 -19.19
CA PRO A 103 -13.07 -14.16 -20.14
C PRO A 103 -11.69 -14.81 -20.34
N LYS A 104 -11.23 -15.01 -21.56
CA LYS A 104 -9.89 -15.57 -21.81
C LYS A 104 -8.77 -14.64 -21.38
N ALA A 105 -8.96 -13.33 -21.54
CA ALA A 105 -7.98 -12.32 -21.16
C ALA A 105 -7.81 -12.19 -19.64
N LEU A 106 -8.80 -12.62 -18.87
CA LEU A 106 -8.78 -12.71 -17.41
C LEU A 106 -9.60 -13.96 -17.04
N PRO A 107 -8.99 -15.17 -17.06
CA PRO A 107 -9.66 -16.48 -16.96
C PRO A 107 -10.19 -16.79 -15.55
N PHE A 108 -10.92 -15.83 -15.00
CA PHE A 108 -11.63 -15.84 -13.74
C PHE A 108 -13.10 -16.13 -14.02
N SER A 109 -13.61 -17.27 -13.56
CA SER A 109 -14.98 -17.71 -13.86
C SER A 109 -15.98 -16.93 -13.00
N TRP A 110 -16.99 -16.34 -13.62
CA TRP A 110 -18.11 -15.73 -12.95
C TRP A 110 -19.36 -16.60 -13.10
N GLU A 111 -20.05 -16.76 -11.98
CA GLU A 111 -21.24 -17.59 -11.78
C GLU A 111 -22.43 -16.71 -11.39
N ASN A 112 -23.64 -17.23 -11.61
CA ASN A 112 -24.90 -16.53 -11.33
C ASN A 112 -24.91 -15.11 -11.92
N VAL A 113 -24.41 -14.99 -13.15
CA VAL A 113 -24.33 -13.73 -13.85
C VAL A 113 -25.72 -13.33 -14.31
N ALA A 114 -26.11 -12.10 -13.97
CA ALA A 114 -27.37 -11.54 -14.41
C ALA A 114 -27.21 -10.04 -14.68
N GLY A 115 -27.98 -9.52 -15.64
CA GLY A 115 -27.83 -8.13 -16.04
C GLY A 115 -28.91 -7.66 -17.01
N ALA A 116 -29.16 -6.36 -16.98
CA ALA A 116 -30.01 -5.67 -17.95
C ALA A 116 -29.12 -5.03 -19.02
N LEU A 117 -29.37 -5.39 -20.28
CA LEU A 117 -28.55 -5.02 -21.43
C LEU A 117 -29.43 -4.43 -22.55
N GLU A 118 -28.80 -3.73 -23.47
CA GLU A 118 -29.43 -3.25 -24.71
C GLU A 118 -28.42 -3.38 -25.85
N TRP A 119 -28.84 -3.95 -26.97
CA TRP A 119 -28.02 -4.03 -28.18
C TRP A 119 -28.57 -3.11 -29.26
N SER A 120 -27.73 -2.25 -29.82
CA SER A 120 -28.07 -1.46 -30.99
C SER A 120 -26.89 -1.46 -31.97
N ASP A 121 -27.10 -2.10 -33.14
CA ASP A 121 -26.16 -2.23 -34.25
C ASP A 121 -24.82 -2.87 -33.88
N ARG A 122 -23.94 -2.11 -33.23
CA ARG A 122 -22.55 -2.47 -32.87
C ARG A 122 -22.22 -2.24 -31.40
N ARG A 123 -23.19 -1.77 -30.61
CA ARG A 123 -22.99 -1.43 -29.20
C ARG A 123 -23.90 -2.25 -28.30
N LEU A 124 -23.28 -2.97 -27.36
CA LEU A 124 -23.94 -3.54 -26.19
C LEU A 124 -23.84 -2.54 -25.05
N THR A 125 -24.94 -1.88 -24.71
CA THR A 125 -25.06 -1.08 -23.50
C THR A 125 -25.36 -2.02 -22.32
N ILE A 126 -24.63 -1.85 -21.24
CA ILE A 126 -24.79 -2.59 -19.99
C ILE A 126 -25.44 -1.64 -18.99
N HIS A 127 -26.70 -1.84 -18.65
CA HIS A 127 -27.38 -1.01 -17.63
C HIS A 127 -27.09 -1.52 -16.22
N SER A 128 -27.04 -2.83 -16.07
CA SER A 128 -26.58 -3.51 -14.85
C SER A 128 -25.94 -4.84 -15.22
N LEU A 129 -24.93 -5.25 -14.46
CA LEU A 129 -24.37 -6.59 -14.55
C LEU A 129 -23.85 -6.96 -13.16
N HIS A 130 -24.20 -8.14 -12.68
CA HIS A 130 -23.63 -8.66 -11.45
C HIS A 130 -23.35 -10.14 -11.56
N GLY A 131 -22.46 -10.63 -10.72
CA GLY A 131 -22.07 -12.03 -10.69
C GLY A 131 -21.17 -12.34 -9.51
N TRP A 132 -20.89 -13.63 -9.33
CA TRP A 132 -20.15 -14.14 -8.18
C TRP A 132 -18.96 -14.99 -8.63
N HIS A 133 -17.89 -14.93 -7.88
CA HIS A 133 -16.78 -15.88 -7.94
C HIS A 133 -16.43 -16.28 -6.51
N GLY A 134 -16.87 -17.47 -6.07
CA GLY A 134 -16.78 -17.84 -4.66
C GLY A 134 -17.46 -16.79 -3.76
N GLU A 135 -16.70 -16.14 -2.89
CA GLU A 135 -17.19 -15.03 -2.04
C GLU A 135 -17.03 -13.64 -2.68
N THR A 136 -16.34 -13.54 -3.82
CA THR A 136 -16.15 -12.29 -4.54
C THR A 136 -17.41 -11.94 -5.31
N TYR A 137 -17.88 -10.69 -5.15
CA TYR A 137 -19.05 -10.17 -5.84
C TYR A 137 -18.66 -9.06 -6.81
N MET A 138 -19.12 -9.16 -8.05
CA MET A 138 -18.97 -8.13 -9.08
C MET A 138 -20.29 -7.41 -9.30
N ASN A 139 -20.24 -6.09 -9.45
CA ASN A 139 -21.36 -5.26 -9.81
C ASN A 139 -20.93 -4.13 -10.76
N VAL A 140 -21.62 -3.99 -11.88
CA VAL A 140 -21.49 -2.89 -12.85
C VAL A 140 -22.78 -2.07 -12.79
N VAL A 141 -22.65 -0.75 -12.60
CA VAL A 141 -23.77 0.18 -12.63
C VAL A 141 -23.65 1.06 -13.87
N GLY A 142 -24.53 0.85 -14.86
CA GLY A 142 -24.43 1.50 -16.17
C GLY A 142 -25.45 2.61 -16.47
N GLY A 143 -26.16 3.11 -15.45
CA GLY A 143 -27.24 4.08 -15.61
C GLY A 143 -26.99 5.48 -15.05
N ALA A 144 -25.81 5.77 -14.47
CA ALA A 144 -25.54 7.07 -13.86
C ALA A 144 -25.00 8.08 -14.89
N GLN A 145 -25.45 9.34 -14.81
CA GLN A 145 -25.10 10.48 -15.66
C GLN A 145 -23.68 10.41 -16.27
N GLY A 146 -23.58 10.06 -17.55
CA GLY A 146 -22.33 10.06 -18.31
C GLY A 146 -21.38 8.87 -18.07
N LYS A 147 -21.81 7.82 -17.36
CA LYS A 147 -21.01 6.63 -17.00
C LYS A 147 -21.63 5.31 -17.49
N SER A 148 -22.29 5.34 -18.65
CA SER A 148 -22.91 4.13 -19.19
C SER A 148 -21.86 3.09 -19.53
N ALA A 149 -21.96 1.89 -18.95
CA ALA A 149 -21.07 0.80 -19.31
C ALA A 149 -21.46 0.26 -20.70
N TYR A 150 -20.48 0.01 -21.56
CA TYR A 150 -20.75 -0.53 -22.89
C TYR A 150 -19.58 -1.34 -23.46
N ILE A 151 -19.91 -2.19 -24.41
CA ILE A 151 -18.96 -2.81 -25.34
C ILE A 151 -19.36 -2.37 -26.73
N GLU A 152 -18.40 -1.85 -27.50
CA GLU A 152 -18.60 -1.44 -28.88
C GLU A 152 -17.66 -2.21 -29.79
N THR A 153 -18.20 -2.74 -30.89
CA THR A 153 -17.45 -3.46 -31.92
C THR A 153 -17.24 -2.58 -33.15
N GLU A 154 -16.15 -2.81 -33.88
CA GLU A 154 -15.81 -2.08 -35.11
C GLU A 154 -15.76 -0.55 -34.88
N VAL A 155 -15.05 -0.11 -33.83
CA VAL A 155 -15.00 1.29 -33.40
C VAL A 155 -14.40 2.18 -34.47
N ALA A 156 -13.27 1.74 -35.03
CA ALA A 156 -12.53 2.40 -36.09
C ALA A 156 -11.62 1.37 -36.81
N PRO A 157 -11.12 1.66 -38.02
CA PRO A 157 -10.08 0.83 -38.65
C PRO A 157 -8.89 0.63 -37.69
N GLY A 158 -8.45 -0.61 -37.47
CA GLY A 158 -7.39 -0.92 -36.50
C GLY A 158 -7.86 -1.20 -35.07
N GLN A 159 -9.11 -0.86 -34.73
CA GLN A 159 -9.66 -0.97 -33.38
C GLN A 159 -10.94 -1.81 -33.38
N PRO A 160 -10.83 -3.16 -33.27
CA PRO A 160 -11.96 -4.07 -33.38
C PRO A 160 -12.97 -3.95 -32.24
N TRP A 161 -12.55 -3.49 -31.06
CA TRP A 161 -13.46 -3.33 -29.91
C TRP A 161 -13.01 -2.26 -28.90
N HIS A 162 -13.97 -1.74 -28.15
CA HIS A 162 -13.79 -0.87 -26.97
C HIS A 162 -14.75 -1.31 -25.87
N LEU A 163 -14.20 -1.60 -24.69
CA LEU A 163 -14.94 -1.79 -23.45
C LEU A 163 -14.79 -0.54 -22.59
N HIS A 164 -15.91 0.03 -22.18
CA HIS A 164 -15.96 1.11 -21.21
C HIS A 164 -16.81 0.69 -20.01
N LEU A 165 -16.23 0.71 -18.82
CA LEU A 165 -16.90 0.45 -17.55
C LEU A 165 -16.73 1.66 -16.65
N GLY A 166 -17.74 2.55 -16.62
CA GLY A 166 -17.66 3.78 -15.83
C GLY A 166 -17.69 3.56 -14.31
N GLN A 167 -18.30 2.47 -13.84
CA GLN A 167 -18.33 2.10 -12.44
C GLN A 167 -18.49 0.59 -12.27
N LEU A 168 -17.35 -0.06 -12.01
CA LEU A 168 -17.26 -1.46 -11.59
C LEU A 168 -16.93 -1.50 -10.09
N GLN A 169 -17.68 -2.31 -9.35
CA GLN A 169 -17.42 -2.63 -7.96
C GLN A 169 -17.12 -4.12 -7.86
N VAL A 170 -16.00 -4.46 -7.22
CA VAL A 170 -15.64 -5.83 -6.92
C VAL A 170 -15.37 -5.93 -5.42
N ILE A 171 -16.20 -6.70 -4.73
CA ILE A 171 -16.23 -6.81 -3.27
C ILE A 171 -15.63 -8.15 -2.86
N LYS A 172 -14.81 -8.15 -1.80
CA LYS A 172 -14.11 -9.33 -1.27
C LYS A 172 -13.24 -10.05 -2.30
N VAL A 173 -12.44 -9.29 -3.06
CA VAL A 173 -11.44 -9.86 -3.96
C VAL A 173 -10.33 -10.49 -3.13
N GLN A 174 -9.98 -11.74 -3.45
CA GLN A 174 -8.85 -12.43 -2.84
C GLN A 174 -7.64 -12.35 -3.78
N ALA A 175 -6.53 -11.78 -3.31
CA ALA A 175 -5.27 -11.67 -4.07
C ALA A 175 -4.48 -13.00 -4.10
N ASN A 176 -5.17 -14.11 -4.32
CA ASN A 176 -4.63 -15.46 -4.26
C ASN A 176 -3.95 -15.88 -5.57
N GLU A 177 -3.38 -17.09 -5.59
CA GLU A 177 -2.73 -17.64 -6.80
C GLU A 177 -3.67 -17.78 -8.00
N GLU A 178 -4.98 -17.98 -7.78
CA GLU A 178 -5.95 -18.08 -8.88
C GLU A 178 -6.08 -16.74 -9.61
N LEU A 179 -6.27 -15.64 -8.87
CA LEU A 179 -6.29 -14.30 -9.46
C LEU A 179 -4.94 -13.96 -10.11
N GLN A 180 -3.82 -14.28 -9.44
CA GLN A 180 -2.48 -14.05 -10.00
C GLN A 180 -2.28 -14.78 -11.32
N ARG A 181 -2.73 -16.04 -11.44
CA ARG A 181 -2.67 -16.82 -12.70
C ARG A 181 -3.61 -16.30 -13.78
N ALA A 182 -4.65 -15.55 -13.41
CA ALA A 182 -5.58 -14.95 -14.36
C ALA A 182 -5.09 -13.60 -14.92
N LEU A 183 -4.23 -12.88 -14.19
CA LEU A 183 -3.75 -11.57 -14.60
C LEU A 183 -2.63 -11.66 -15.66
N PRO A 184 -2.43 -10.61 -16.48
CA PRO A 184 -1.24 -10.48 -17.33
C PRO A 184 0.05 -10.57 -16.50
N GLU A 185 1.10 -11.19 -17.04
CA GLU A 185 2.33 -11.51 -16.29
C GLU A 185 2.92 -10.31 -15.54
N SER A 186 2.99 -9.15 -16.17
CA SER A 186 3.49 -7.90 -15.56
C SER A 186 2.65 -7.47 -14.35
N VAL A 187 1.33 -7.53 -14.46
CA VAL A 187 0.40 -7.18 -13.38
C VAL A 187 0.44 -8.23 -12.27
N ALA A 188 0.51 -9.51 -12.64
CA ALA A 188 0.63 -10.62 -11.70
C ALA A 188 1.92 -10.53 -10.88
N LYS A 189 3.05 -10.20 -11.51
CA LYS A 189 4.35 -9.97 -10.86
C LYS A 189 4.26 -8.85 -9.80
N VAL A 190 3.71 -7.70 -10.18
CA VAL A 190 3.51 -6.56 -9.26
C VAL A 190 2.55 -6.94 -8.11
N LEU A 191 1.44 -7.62 -8.39
CA LEU A 191 0.52 -8.06 -7.34
C LEU A 191 1.18 -9.07 -6.38
N LYS A 192 1.98 -9.98 -6.91
CA LYS A 192 2.70 -10.99 -6.14
C LYS A 192 3.73 -10.36 -5.21
N SER A 193 4.48 -9.35 -5.67
CA SER A 193 5.46 -8.65 -4.82
C SER A 193 4.83 -7.95 -3.63
N PHE A 194 3.52 -7.62 -3.72
CA PHE A 194 2.78 -7.05 -2.59
C PHE A 194 2.29 -8.09 -1.56
N ALA A 195 2.24 -9.38 -1.92
CA ALA A 195 1.81 -10.49 -1.07
C ALA A 195 0.58 -10.19 -0.17
N VAL A 196 -0.44 -9.52 -0.73
CA VAL A 196 -1.60 -9.04 0.03
C VAL A 196 -2.39 -10.21 0.62
N GLN A 197 -2.59 -10.19 1.93
CA GLN A 197 -3.40 -11.15 2.68
C GLN A 197 -4.72 -10.53 3.11
N GLY A 198 -5.78 -11.34 3.02
CA GLY A 198 -7.14 -10.91 3.30
C GLY A 198 -7.85 -10.29 2.09
N PRO A 199 -9.19 -10.21 2.14
CA PRO A 199 -9.98 -9.67 1.05
C PRO A 199 -9.77 -8.16 0.89
N VAL A 200 -9.92 -7.67 -0.34
CA VAL A 200 -9.93 -6.23 -0.65
C VAL A 200 -11.20 -5.86 -1.42
N ASN A 201 -11.66 -4.62 -1.25
CA ASN A 201 -12.78 -4.08 -2.02
C ASN A 201 -12.25 -3.06 -3.03
N ILE A 202 -12.68 -3.19 -4.28
CA ILE A 202 -12.17 -2.39 -5.40
C ILE A 202 -13.34 -1.69 -6.08
N GLU A 203 -13.28 -0.37 -6.18
CA GLU A 203 -14.07 0.40 -7.14
C GLU A 203 -13.16 0.78 -8.30
N LEU A 204 -13.61 0.60 -9.54
CA LEU A 204 -12.82 0.75 -10.75
C LEU A 204 -13.64 1.48 -11.83
N GLY A 205 -13.06 2.50 -12.43
CA GLY A 205 -13.44 2.99 -13.76
C GLY A 205 -12.42 2.45 -14.77
N LEU A 206 -12.86 1.77 -15.83
CA LEU A 206 -11.96 1.05 -16.74
C LEU A 206 -12.34 1.28 -18.20
N ASP A 207 -11.35 1.65 -19.00
CA ASP A 207 -11.41 1.71 -20.45
C ASP A 207 -10.38 0.73 -21.02
N MET A 208 -10.83 -0.20 -21.86
CA MET A 208 -9.97 -1.15 -22.57
C MET A 208 -10.23 -1.11 -24.06
N LYS A 209 -9.17 -1.16 -24.86
CA LYS A 209 -9.26 -1.16 -26.32
C LYS A 209 -8.43 -2.30 -26.88
N GLY A 210 -9.04 -3.06 -27.77
CA GLY A 210 -8.33 -4.04 -28.59
C GLY A 210 -7.81 -3.41 -29.87
N TRP A 211 -6.73 -3.97 -30.39
CA TRP A 211 -6.11 -3.56 -31.64
C TRP A 211 -6.00 -4.74 -32.61
N ASP A 212 -5.94 -4.46 -33.92
CA ASP A 212 -5.80 -5.51 -34.95
C ASP A 212 -4.48 -6.30 -34.83
N THR A 213 -3.49 -5.74 -34.12
CA THR A 213 -2.29 -6.50 -33.76
C THR A 213 -2.69 -7.62 -32.79
N PRO A 214 -2.50 -8.90 -33.14
CA PRO A 214 -2.97 -10.01 -32.32
C PRO A 214 -2.48 -9.91 -30.87
N GLY A 215 -3.43 -9.94 -29.92
CA GLY A 215 -3.15 -9.88 -28.49
C GLY A 215 -2.82 -8.49 -27.92
N LEU A 216 -2.73 -7.45 -28.75
CA LEU A 216 -2.49 -6.10 -28.25
C LEU A 216 -3.77 -5.50 -27.66
N VAL A 217 -3.71 -5.25 -26.36
CA VAL A 217 -4.76 -4.57 -25.58
C VAL A 217 -4.13 -3.41 -24.83
N THR A 218 -4.75 -2.24 -24.91
CA THR A 218 -4.41 -1.07 -24.09
C THR A 218 -5.52 -0.83 -23.08
N ALA A 219 -5.16 -0.41 -21.86
CA ALA A 219 -6.12 -0.07 -20.84
C ALA A 219 -5.76 1.24 -20.14
N GLN A 220 -6.79 1.96 -19.70
CA GLN A 220 -6.68 3.08 -18.78
C GLN A 220 -7.71 2.89 -17.66
N TRP A 221 -7.34 3.17 -16.42
CA TRP A 221 -8.27 3.04 -15.31
C TRP A 221 -8.00 4.02 -14.18
N GLU A 222 -9.04 4.26 -13.39
CA GLU A 222 -8.97 4.85 -12.06
C GLU A 222 -9.51 3.82 -11.06
N SER A 223 -8.97 3.79 -9.84
CA SER A 223 -9.52 2.90 -8.82
C SER A 223 -9.43 3.43 -7.40
N LEU A 224 -10.34 2.93 -6.57
CA LEU A 224 -10.31 3.09 -5.12
C LEU A 224 -10.32 1.69 -4.49
N ILE A 225 -9.19 1.32 -3.91
CA ILE A 225 -9.01 0.07 -3.19
C ILE A 225 -9.20 0.36 -1.71
N ARG A 226 -10.04 -0.41 -1.03
CA ARG A 226 -10.23 -0.34 0.42
C ARG A 226 -9.65 -1.58 1.08
N LEU A 227 -8.82 -1.33 2.09
CA LEU A 227 -8.13 -2.30 2.91
C LEU A 227 -8.78 -2.30 4.30
N GLN A 228 -9.00 -3.50 4.85
CA GLN A 228 -9.60 -3.72 6.17
C GLN A 228 -8.81 -4.81 6.88
N GLN A 229 -7.86 -4.40 7.72
CA GLN A 229 -6.99 -5.30 8.48
C GLN A 229 -6.25 -6.28 7.57
N ASN A 230 -5.68 -5.77 6.48
CA ASN A 230 -4.87 -6.55 5.56
C ASN A 230 -3.41 -6.57 6.02
N ASP A 231 -2.72 -7.67 5.74
CA ASP A 231 -1.27 -7.75 5.83
C ASP A 231 -0.71 -7.75 4.41
N LEU A 232 0.40 -7.05 4.17
CA LEU A 232 1.04 -6.99 2.86
C LEU A 232 2.54 -6.78 2.97
N VAL A 233 3.30 -7.23 1.97
CA VAL A 233 4.76 -7.08 1.90
C VAL A 233 5.06 -6.05 0.84
N ALA A 234 5.78 -4.97 1.15
CA ALA A 234 6.17 -3.96 0.15
C ALA A 234 7.66 -3.64 0.29
N GLY A 235 8.50 -4.67 0.17
CA GLY A 235 9.91 -4.64 0.58
C GLY A 235 10.12 -4.71 2.11
N VAL A 236 9.08 -4.37 2.88
CA VAL A 236 8.96 -4.52 4.34
C VAL A 236 7.61 -5.14 4.68
N ASP A 237 7.54 -5.82 5.82
CA ASP A 237 6.28 -6.36 6.33
C ASP A 237 5.40 -5.25 6.89
N LEU A 238 4.20 -5.10 6.32
CA LEU A 238 3.17 -4.17 6.77
C LEU A 238 1.99 -4.97 7.31
N GLN A 239 1.63 -4.71 8.57
CA GLN A 239 0.59 -5.43 9.29
C GLN A 239 -0.58 -4.51 9.63
N ASP A 240 -1.76 -5.09 9.82
CA ASP A 240 -2.98 -4.38 10.26
C ASP A 240 -3.34 -3.16 9.37
N VAL A 241 -3.06 -3.26 8.08
CA VAL A 241 -3.25 -2.18 7.11
C VAL A 241 -4.73 -1.94 6.90
N SER A 242 -5.18 -0.73 7.25
CA SER A 242 -6.57 -0.29 7.06
C SER A 242 -6.61 1.11 6.45
N GLY A 243 -7.55 1.33 5.54
CA GLY A 243 -7.76 2.60 4.86
C GLY A 243 -7.92 2.43 3.37
N THR A 244 -7.43 3.39 2.58
CA THR A 244 -7.66 3.44 1.14
C THR A 244 -6.41 3.71 0.31
N VAL A 245 -6.37 3.10 -0.86
CA VAL A 245 -5.37 3.34 -1.91
C VAL A 245 -6.13 3.81 -3.14
N ARG A 246 -5.83 5.03 -3.61
CA ARG A 246 -6.48 5.62 -4.79
C ARG A 246 -5.50 5.64 -5.95
N LEU A 247 -5.85 4.99 -7.05
CA LEU A 247 -5.15 5.10 -8.32
C LEU A 247 -5.85 6.20 -9.13
N VAL A 248 -5.13 7.30 -9.35
CA VAL A 248 -5.62 8.48 -10.05
C VAL A 248 -5.50 8.32 -11.56
N ASP A 249 -4.44 7.66 -12.03
CA ASP A 249 -4.24 7.35 -13.44
C ASP A 249 -3.45 6.06 -13.56
N GLY A 250 -4.12 4.97 -13.93
CA GLY A 250 -3.53 3.71 -14.29
C GLY A 250 -3.53 3.54 -15.81
N GLN A 251 -2.40 3.13 -16.37
CA GLN A 251 -2.24 2.92 -17.79
C GLN A 251 -1.52 1.60 -18.08
N TRP A 252 -2.01 0.91 -19.11
CA TRP A 252 -1.39 -0.27 -19.68
C TRP A 252 -1.29 -0.08 -21.19
N ASN A 253 -0.08 -0.10 -21.71
CA ASN A 253 0.18 0.13 -23.14
C ASN A 253 0.41 -1.17 -23.94
N GLY A 254 0.19 -2.33 -23.33
CA GLY A 254 0.48 -3.65 -23.92
C GLY A 254 1.76 -4.30 -23.40
N SER A 255 2.64 -3.55 -22.73
CA SER A 255 3.89 -4.11 -22.18
C SER A 255 4.26 -3.56 -20.80
N ARG A 256 3.97 -2.28 -20.54
CA ARG A 256 4.35 -1.58 -19.32
C ARG A 256 3.12 -1.06 -18.59
N VAL A 257 3.13 -1.22 -17.27
CA VAL A 257 2.15 -0.66 -16.36
C VAL A 257 2.69 0.66 -15.80
N MET A 258 1.87 1.71 -15.84
CA MET A 258 2.16 2.98 -15.19
C MET A 258 0.98 3.33 -14.29
N VAL A 259 1.25 3.70 -13.05
CA VAL A 259 0.23 4.03 -12.07
C VAL A 259 0.68 5.24 -11.28
N ASP A 260 -0.16 6.26 -11.22
CA ASP A 260 -0.05 7.36 -10.28
C ASP A 260 -1.20 7.31 -9.29
N GLY A 261 -0.90 7.51 -8.01
CA GLY A 261 -1.89 7.38 -6.95
C GLY A 261 -1.60 8.16 -5.68
N TYR A 262 -2.46 7.91 -4.69
CA TYR A 262 -2.41 8.49 -3.36
C TYR A 262 -2.84 7.46 -2.32
N LEU A 263 -2.08 7.38 -1.23
CA LEU A 263 -2.39 6.57 -0.06
C LEU A 263 -3.11 7.44 0.97
N GLU A 264 -4.17 6.91 1.55
CA GLU A 264 -4.83 7.43 2.75
C GLU A 264 -5.13 6.25 3.68
N LEU A 265 -4.12 5.83 4.44
CA LEU A 265 -4.24 4.71 5.37
C LEU A 265 -4.52 5.24 6.78
N ASP A 266 -5.51 4.66 7.43
CA ASP A 266 -5.92 5.01 8.78
C ASP A 266 -4.93 4.43 9.80
N SER A 267 -4.51 3.18 9.60
CA SER A 267 -3.55 2.46 10.44
C SER A 267 -2.65 1.54 9.63
N VAL A 268 -1.38 1.48 10.02
CA VAL A 268 -0.37 0.54 9.53
C VAL A 268 0.59 0.22 10.67
N THR A 269 0.88 -1.05 10.88
CA THR A 269 1.96 -1.48 11.78
C THR A 269 3.20 -1.82 10.95
N LEU A 270 4.31 -1.12 11.19
CA LEU A 270 5.60 -1.33 10.53
C LEU A 270 6.70 -1.44 11.58
N PHE A 271 7.45 -2.55 11.64
CA PHE A 271 8.47 -2.81 12.66
C PHE A 271 7.95 -2.65 14.12
N ASP A 272 6.72 -3.13 14.37
CA ASP A 272 5.94 -2.90 15.60
C ASP A 272 5.66 -1.43 15.94
N LEU A 273 5.85 -0.51 15.00
CA LEU A 273 5.50 0.91 15.15
C LEU A 273 4.10 1.13 14.59
N PRO A 274 3.13 1.56 15.42
CA PRO A 274 1.77 1.82 14.98
C PRO A 274 1.71 3.21 14.32
N LEU A 275 1.88 3.23 13.00
CA LEU A 275 1.69 4.43 12.20
C LEU A 275 0.20 4.65 11.97
N THR A 276 -0.24 5.90 12.08
CA THR A 276 -1.63 6.29 11.79
C THR A 276 -1.67 7.46 10.82
N GLY A 277 -2.80 7.63 10.12
CA GLY A 277 -2.99 8.75 9.20
C GLY A 277 -1.92 8.84 8.09
N VAL A 278 -1.46 7.70 7.59
CA VAL A 278 -0.42 7.61 6.55
C VAL A 278 -0.97 8.16 5.24
N LYS A 279 -0.36 9.24 4.75
CA LYS A 279 -0.83 9.99 3.59
C LYS A 279 0.32 10.37 2.68
N GLY A 280 0.22 10.08 1.39
CA GLY A 280 1.27 10.47 0.44
C GLY A 280 1.00 9.98 -0.98
N PRO A 281 1.53 10.68 -2.01
CA PRO A 281 1.47 10.20 -3.37
C PRO A 281 2.38 8.99 -3.54
N PHE A 282 2.04 8.14 -4.51
CA PHE A 282 2.92 7.07 -4.98
C PHE A 282 2.83 6.95 -6.49
N ARG A 283 3.91 6.46 -7.10
CA ARG A 283 4.00 6.16 -8.52
C ARG A 283 4.58 4.77 -8.69
N VAL A 284 4.04 4.03 -9.65
CA VAL A 284 4.61 2.79 -10.16
C VAL A 284 4.86 2.99 -11.64
N ASP A 285 6.07 2.72 -12.10
CA ASP A 285 6.41 2.78 -13.52
C ASP A 285 7.22 1.56 -13.93
N GLY A 286 6.51 0.51 -14.35
CA GLY A 286 7.10 -0.82 -14.52
C GLY A 286 7.56 -1.37 -13.17
N GLU A 287 8.87 -1.52 -13.01
CA GLU A 287 9.51 -2.08 -11.81
C GLU A 287 9.99 -1.00 -10.82
N GLU A 288 9.86 0.28 -11.17
CA GLU A 288 10.20 1.39 -10.27
C GLU A 288 8.97 1.81 -9.46
N ILE A 289 9.12 1.92 -8.14
CA ILE A 289 8.11 2.46 -7.23
C ILE A 289 8.68 3.66 -6.49
N LEU A 290 7.98 4.78 -6.56
CA LEU A 290 8.26 5.99 -5.81
C LEU A 290 7.16 6.22 -4.77
N LEU A 291 7.54 6.37 -3.50
CA LEU A 291 6.64 6.70 -2.39
C LEU A 291 7.00 8.09 -1.84
N GLY A 292 6.05 9.02 -1.92
CA GLY A 292 6.24 10.41 -1.50
C GLY A 292 6.87 11.27 -2.59
N SER A 293 6.89 12.59 -2.35
CA SER A 293 7.54 13.57 -3.25
C SER A 293 8.54 14.40 -2.47
N LYS A 294 9.54 14.97 -3.17
CA LYS A 294 10.51 15.91 -2.59
C LYS A 294 9.87 17.23 -2.14
N GLY A 295 8.65 17.53 -2.60
CA GLY A 295 7.83 18.67 -2.18
C GLY A 295 7.78 19.79 -3.22
N GLN A 296 7.25 20.96 -2.84
CA GLN A 296 7.10 22.11 -3.75
C GLN A 296 8.45 22.69 -4.17
N GLY A 297 8.60 23.00 -5.46
CA GLY A 297 9.76 23.70 -6.03
C GLY A 297 10.71 22.83 -6.83
N GLU A 298 10.50 21.52 -6.84
CA GLU A 298 11.24 20.57 -7.69
C GLU A 298 10.33 20.03 -8.80
N GLU A 299 10.94 19.58 -9.91
CA GLU A 299 10.19 18.97 -11.01
C GLU A 299 9.50 17.69 -10.51
N SER A 300 8.19 17.60 -10.73
CA SER A 300 7.39 16.53 -10.16
C SER A 300 7.53 15.27 -10.98
N GLU A 301 7.88 14.17 -10.33
CA GLU A 301 7.96 12.84 -10.94
C GLU A 301 6.57 12.19 -11.09
N PHE A 302 5.47 12.88 -10.78
CA PHE A 302 4.11 12.32 -10.89
C PHE A 302 3.33 13.02 -12.00
N HIS A 303 2.39 12.31 -12.62
CA HIS A 303 1.55 12.86 -13.67
C HIS A 303 0.72 14.07 -13.20
N GLU A 304 0.46 15.01 -14.13
CA GLU A 304 -0.22 16.29 -13.83
C GLU A 304 -1.63 16.11 -13.26
N ARG A 305 -2.31 15.02 -13.62
CA ARG A 305 -3.64 14.65 -13.08
C ARG A 305 -3.58 14.33 -11.59
N ASN A 306 -2.43 13.93 -11.05
CA ASN A 306 -2.27 13.71 -9.63
C ASN A 306 -2.19 15.08 -8.92
N VAL A 307 -3.32 15.48 -8.32
CA VAL A 307 -3.43 16.73 -7.54
C VAL A 307 -2.59 16.69 -6.25
N TYR A 308 -2.12 15.51 -5.84
CA TYR A 308 -1.31 15.30 -4.65
C TYR A 308 0.19 15.20 -4.94
N ARG A 309 0.61 15.37 -6.20
CA ARG A 309 1.98 15.17 -6.70
C ARG A 309 3.11 15.92 -5.98
N ASN A 310 2.79 17.01 -5.28
CA ASN A 310 3.75 17.83 -4.54
C ASN A 310 3.62 17.65 -3.01
N ARG A 311 2.80 16.70 -2.55
CA ARG A 311 2.65 16.40 -1.12
C ARG A 311 3.74 15.43 -0.70
N ARG A 312 4.37 15.72 0.44
CA ARG A 312 5.28 14.78 1.09
C ARG A 312 4.47 13.63 1.70
N MET A 313 5.05 12.44 1.73
CA MET A 313 4.45 11.35 2.48
C MET A 313 4.66 11.59 3.96
N ALA A 314 3.59 11.46 4.75
CA ALA A 314 3.62 11.67 6.19
C ALA A 314 2.69 10.72 6.93
N ALA A 315 3.00 10.43 8.18
CA ALA A 315 2.21 9.66 9.12
C ALA A 315 2.35 10.22 10.54
N ASP A 316 1.43 9.87 11.42
CA ASP A 316 1.50 10.18 12.84
C ASP A 316 2.06 8.97 13.60
N LEU A 317 3.00 9.22 14.52
CA LEU A 317 3.65 8.21 15.35
C LEU A 317 3.90 8.76 16.75
N PHE A 318 3.30 8.15 17.77
CA PHE A 318 3.48 8.51 19.18
C PHE A 318 3.35 10.03 19.44
N ASP A 319 2.23 10.65 19.04
CA ASP A 319 1.98 12.11 19.10
C ASP A 319 2.95 13.00 18.31
N GLY A 320 3.87 12.40 17.55
CA GLY A 320 4.75 13.07 16.62
C GLY A 320 4.39 12.78 15.17
N ARG A 321 5.26 13.21 14.26
CA ARG A 321 5.10 13.05 12.82
C ARG A 321 6.30 12.32 12.21
N VAL A 322 6.02 11.46 11.25
CA VAL A 322 7.01 10.79 10.41
C VAL A 322 6.83 11.27 8.99
N GLY A 323 7.90 11.70 8.34
CA GLY A 323 7.97 11.96 6.91
C GLY A 323 8.79 10.87 6.22
N MET A 324 8.40 10.49 5.01
CA MET A 324 9.10 9.48 4.22
C MET A 324 9.24 9.89 2.76
N LEU A 325 10.36 9.50 2.15
CA LEU A 325 10.55 9.41 0.70
C LEU A 325 11.23 8.08 0.41
N ALA A 326 10.66 7.26 -0.47
CA ALA A 326 11.26 5.98 -0.84
C ALA A 326 11.28 5.78 -2.35
N LEU A 327 12.38 5.24 -2.85
CA LEU A 327 12.52 4.73 -4.20
C LEU A 327 12.84 3.24 -4.10
N ILE A 328 12.05 2.41 -4.77
CA ILE A 328 12.19 0.96 -4.80
C ILE A 328 12.33 0.54 -6.25
N LEU A 329 13.34 -0.25 -6.55
CA LEU A 329 13.56 -0.89 -7.84
C LEU A 329 13.30 -2.38 -7.64
N LEU A 330 12.10 -2.82 -8.04
CA LEU A 330 11.69 -4.21 -7.97
C LEU A 330 12.54 -5.05 -8.90
N ASP A 331 12.93 -6.24 -8.42
CA ASP A 331 13.35 -7.32 -9.30
C ASP A 331 12.22 -8.36 -9.28
N THR A 332 11.52 -8.47 -10.41
CA THR A 332 10.34 -9.33 -10.53
C THR A 332 10.68 -10.81 -10.75
N GLU A 333 11.96 -11.14 -10.93
CA GLU A 333 12.46 -12.51 -11.07
C GLU A 333 13.05 -13.03 -9.76
N ASP A 334 13.75 -12.17 -9.01
CA ASP A 334 14.37 -12.49 -7.73
C ASP A 334 14.16 -11.34 -6.71
N GLU A 335 13.17 -11.52 -5.83
CA GLU A 335 12.86 -10.55 -4.76
C GLU A 335 14.07 -10.21 -3.88
N SER A 336 15.09 -11.09 -3.79
CA SER A 336 16.32 -10.82 -3.04
C SER A 336 17.22 -9.76 -3.70
N GLN A 337 17.01 -9.45 -4.98
CA GLN A 337 17.72 -8.42 -5.75
C GLN A 337 16.99 -7.07 -5.78
N THR A 338 15.77 -6.99 -5.23
CA THR A 338 15.01 -5.73 -5.15
C THR A 338 15.81 -4.70 -4.36
N GLN A 339 16.09 -3.54 -4.96
CA GLN A 339 16.85 -2.47 -4.32
C GLN A 339 15.92 -1.40 -3.77
N TYR A 340 16.32 -0.77 -2.67
CA TYR A 340 15.57 0.34 -2.12
C TYR A 340 16.50 1.44 -1.59
N ARG A 341 15.96 2.66 -1.61
CA ARG A 341 16.46 3.82 -0.88
C ARG A 341 15.31 4.47 -0.14
N VAL A 342 15.48 4.74 1.15
CA VAL A 342 14.45 5.35 1.99
C VAL A 342 15.07 6.46 2.83
N ASP A 343 14.48 7.64 2.76
CA ASP A 343 14.75 8.76 3.66
C ASP A 343 13.57 8.90 4.63
N VAL A 344 13.85 8.81 5.93
CA VAL A 344 12.84 8.92 7.00
C VAL A 344 13.20 10.06 7.94
N LYS A 345 12.23 10.92 8.23
CA LYS A 345 12.35 11.99 9.21
C LYS A 345 11.31 11.83 10.30
N VAL A 346 11.73 11.84 11.57
CA VAL A 346 10.84 11.79 12.74
C VAL A 346 10.89 13.15 13.44
N GLU A 347 9.72 13.71 13.75
CA GLU A 347 9.58 15.00 14.42
C GLU A 347 8.65 14.87 15.63
N ASN A 348 9.14 15.29 16.79
CA ASN A 348 8.38 15.41 18.03
C ASN A 348 7.63 14.15 18.50
N ALA A 349 8.13 12.95 18.18
CA ALA A 349 7.56 11.71 18.71
C ALA A 349 7.77 11.62 20.23
N GLU A 350 6.73 11.28 20.97
CA GLU A 350 6.77 11.19 22.43
C GLU A 350 7.35 9.85 22.88
N LEU A 351 8.53 9.90 23.52
CA LEU A 351 9.21 8.71 24.02
C LEU A 351 8.35 7.94 25.04
N GLY A 352 7.56 8.67 25.83
CA GLY A 352 6.66 8.07 26.82
C GLY A 352 5.58 7.19 26.19
N GLU A 353 5.03 7.59 25.04
CA GLU A 353 4.03 6.77 24.32
C GLU A 353 4.64 5.51 23.72
N TRP A 354 5.88 5.60 23.20
CA TRP A 354 6.64 4.42 22.79
C TRP A 354 6.93 3.48 23.98
N ALA A 355 7.31 4.02 25.14
CA ALA A 355 7.58 3.21 26.32
C ALA A 355 6.32 2.46 26.81
N LYS A 356 5.17 3.13 26.79
CA LYS A 356 3.85 2.56 27.11
C LYS A 356 3.48 1.44 26.14
N SER A 357 3.66 1.64 24.83
CA SER A 357 3.33 0.63 23.81
C SER A 357 4.17 -0.64 23.97
N ARG A 358 5.42 -0.51 24.42
CA ARG A 358 6.32 -1.63 24.76
C ARG A 358 6.08 -2.23 26.15
N ARG A 359 5.04 -1.77 26.87
CA ARG A 359 4.72 -2.18 28.26
C ARG A 359 5.91 -2.08 29.21
N LEU A 360 6.82 -1.14 28.95
CA LEU A 360 7.89 -0.83 29.89
C LEU A 360 7.22 -0.18 31.10
N GLN A 361 7.21 -0.84 32.25
CA GLN A 361 6.61 -0.36 33.52
C GLN A 361 7.41 0.80 34.14
N ARG A 362 7.84 1.73 33.30
CA ARG A 362 8.77 2.82 33.61
C ARG A 362 8.03 4.13 33.45
N GLU A 363 7.47 4.59 34.56
CA GLU A 363 6.56 5.74 34.62
C GLU A 363 7.22 7.07 34.26
N ARG A 364 8.56 7.13 34.07
CA ARG A 364 9.30 8.38 33.90
C ARG A 364 10.13 8.50 32.62
N LEU A 365 9.97 7.58 31.66
CA LEU A 365 10.53 7.80 30.32
C LEU A 365 9.73 8.88 29.59
N SER A 366 10.34 10.02 29.32
CA SER A 366 9.69 11.11 28.59
C SER A 366 10.68 11.93 27.76
N GLY A 367 10.15 12.63 26.76
CA GLY A 367 10.94 13.45 25.86
C GLY A 367 10.45 13.42 24.43
N LYS A 368 10.74 14.50 23.70
CA LYS A 368 10.49 14.56 22.25
C LYS A 368 11.67 13.99 21.48
N VAL A 369 11.41 12.94 20.72
CA VAL A 369 12.35 12.30 19.81
C VAL A 369 12.24 12.96 18.45
N ASN A 370 13.39 13.40 17.94
CA ASN A 370 13.56 13.90 16.57
C ASN A 370 14.71 13.12 15.94
N GLY A 371 14.66 12.90 14.64
CA GLY A 371 15.74 12.19 13.96
C GLY A 371 15.55 12.14 12.46
N GLU A 372 16.62 11.76 11.79
CA GLU A 372 16.64 11.52 10.36
C GLU A 372 17.52 10.33 10.09
N VAL A 373 17.09 9.49 9.16
CA VAL A 373 17.86 8.34 8.71
C VAL A 373 17.66 8.16 7.22
N THR A 374 18.78 7.96 6.52
CA THR A 374 18.81 7.54 5.12
C THR A 374 19.29 6.10 5.08
N MET A 375 18.55 5.26 4.39
CA MET A 375 18.83 3.83 4.26
C MET A 375 18.84 3.43 2.80
N THR A 376 19.73 2.51 2.46
CA THR A 376 19.76 1.82 1.17
C THR A 376 19.97 0.34 1.43
N GLY A 377 19.36 -0.52 0.63
CA GLY A 377 19.57 -1.95 0.78
C GLY A 377 19.09 -2.75 -0.41
N MET A 378 19.22 -4.07 -0.28
CA MET A 378 18.88 -5.03 -1.30
C MET A 378 18.21 -6.27 -0.67
N GLY A 379 17.09 -6.68 -1.27
CA GLY A 379 16.25 -7.77 -0.82
C GLY A 379 15.49 -7.44 0.46
N THR A 380 14.95 -8.48 1.09
CA THR A 380 14.10 -8.39 2.29
C THR A 380 14.89 -8.51 3.60
N SER A 381 16.19 -8.82 3.55
CA SER A 381 17.00 -8.99 4.75
C SER A 381 17.41 -7.65 5.36
N ALA A 382 17.03 -7.43 6.62
CA ALA A 382 17.46 -6.28 7.42
C ALA A 382 18.98 -6.21 7.62
N THR A 383 19.73 -7.30 7.40
CA THR A 383 21.21 -7.30 7.47
C THR A 383 21.87 -6.71 6.21
N ASN A 384 21.13 -6.63 5.10
CA ASN A 384 21.61 -6.07 3.84
C ASN A 384 21.28 -4.57 3.71
N THR A 385 20.95 -3.92 4.83
CA THR A 385 20.67 -2.51 4.91
C THR A 385 21.93 -1.76 5.32
N LEU A 386 22.27 -0.74 4.55
CA LEU A 386 23.23 0.29 4.91
C LEU A 386 22.49 1.58 5.20
N GLY A 387 22.97 2.37 6.13
CA GLY A 387 22.36 3.66 6.40
C GLY A 387 23.18 4.55 7.30
N GLU A 388 22.75 5.78 7.40
CA GLU A 388 23.33 6.78 8.28
C GLU A 388 22.24 7.70 8.79
N GLY A 389 22.39 8.18 10.01
CA GLY A 389 21.38 9.00 10.62
C GLY A 389 21.80 9.60 11.94
N TRP A 390 20.88 10.39 12.48
CA TRP A 390 21.01 10.98 13.78
C TRP A 390 19.67 10.93 14.53
N VAL A 391 19.77 10.92 15.85
CA VAL A 391 18.63 10.97 16.75
C VAL A 391 18.91 11.95 17.88
N GLN A 392 17.88 12.70 18.26
CA GLN A 392 17.90 13.66 19.35
C GLN A 392 16.68 13.46 20.25
N ILE A 393 16.87 13.55 21.56
CA ILE A 393 15.80 13.51 22.55
C ILE A 393 15.88 14.77 23.41
N THR A 394 14.78 15.51 23.53
CA THR A 394 14.72 16.74 24.33
C THR A 394 13.30 17.01 24.87
N PRO A 395 13.10 17.22 26.19
CA PRO A 395 14.05 16.91 27.26
C PRO A 395 14.31 15.40 27.32
N ALA A 396 15.53 14.97 27.67
CA ALA A 396 15.91 13.55 27.65
C ALA A 396 15.78 12.88 29.03
N GLN A 397 14.55 12.59 29.48
CA GLN A 397 14.33 11.88 30.75
C GLN A 397 14.55 10.36 30.58
N LEU A 398 15.83 9.96 30.53
CA LEU A 398 16.25 8.60 30.21
C LEU A 398 16.66 7.75 31.42
N TYR A 399 16.53 8.27 32.64
CA TYR A 399 17.05 7.66 33.87
C TYR A 399 16.61 6.22 34.08
N GLU A 400 15.38 5.88 33.68
CA GLU A 400 14.80 4.56 33.92
C GLU A 400 15.22 3.50 32.90
N LEU A 401 15.87 3.85 31.77
CA LEU A 401 16.39 2.84 30.87
C LEU A 401 17.42 1.97 31.62
N PRO A 402 17.43 0.64 31.44
CA PRO A 402 18.21 -0.24 32.29
C PRO A 402 19.71 0.03 32.14
N VAL A 403 20.15 0.44 30.95
CA VAL A 403 21.51 0.90 30.68
C VAL A 403 21.90 2.08 31.58
N PHE A 404 21.04 3.09 31.70
CA PHE A 404 21.32 4.30 32.47
C PHE A 404 21.13 4.11 33.97
N ALA A 405 20.08 3.40 34.39
CA ALA A 405 19.84 3.10 35.81
C ALA A 405 21.04 2.41 36.46
N GLN A 406 21.67 1.47 35.74
CA GLN A 406 22.83 0.75 36.24
C GLN A 406 24.10 1.62 36.26
N ILE A 407 24.27 2.54 35.31
CA ILE A 407 25.35 3.54 35.34
C ILE A 407 25.24 4.41 36.60
N PHE A 408 24.03 4.87 36.93
CA PHE A 408 23.81 5.79 38.07
C PHE A 408 23.92 5.11 39.42
N ALA A 409 23.42 3.88 39.56
CA ALA A 409 23.55 3.09 40.78
C ALA A 409 25.02 2.97 41.23
N PHE A 410 25.96 2.94 40.27
CA PHE A 410 27.39 2.83 40.58
C PHE A 410 28.03 4.13 41.06
N ILE A 411 27.60 5.30 40.56
CA ILE A 411 28.24 6.59 40.86
C ILE A 411 27.76 7.16 42.21
N ASN A 412 26.90 6.43 42.94
CA ASN A 412 26.28 6.85 44.21
C ASN A 412 25.65 8.25 44.13
N PHE A 413 25.20 8.61 42.92
CA PHE A 413 24.74 9.95 42.59
C PHE A 413 23.26 10.07 42.96
N ARG A 414 22.96 10.62 44.14
CA ARG A 414 21.61 11.05 44.50
C ARG A 414 21.42 12.49 44.06
N GLN A 415 20.80 12.70 42.90
CA GLN A 415 20.43 14.03 42.44
C GLN A 415 19.13 14.49 43.13
N PRO A 416 19.01 15.78 43.52
CA PRO A 416 17.78 16.32 44.12
C PRO A 416 16.60 16.41 43.14
N ASP A 417 16.87 16.55 41.83
CA ASP A 417 15.86 16.64 40.77
C ASP A 417 15.81 15.36 39.93
N ASP A 418 14.62 14.97 39.51
CA ASP A 418 14.28 13.69 38.84
C ASP A 418 14.88 13.50 37.42
N THR A 419 15.74 14.40 36.92
CA THR A 419 16.31 14.33 35.55
C THR A 419 17.84 14.42 35.50
N ALA A 420 18.51 13.30 35.18
CA ALA A 420 19.97 13.26 35.08
C ALA A 420 20.52 13.86 33.77
N PHE A 421 19.79 13.72 32.68
CA PHE A 421 20.07 14.34 31.38
C PHE A 421 18.86 15.14 30.92
N ASN A 422 19.10 16.27 30.26
CA ASN A 422 18.08 17.09 29.63
C ASN A 422 18.18 17.05 28.10
N TYR A 423 19.28 16.53 27.55
CA TYR A 423 19.49 16.39 26.13
C TYR A 423 20.26 15.11 25.84
N ALA A 424 19.81 14.37 24.84
CA ALA A 424 20.52 13.22 24.29
C ALA A 424 20.62 13.36 22.78
N PHE A 425 21.78 13.04 22.22
CA PHE A 425 22.04 13.07 20.79
C PHE A 425 22.89 11.87 20.41
N GLY A 426 22.64 11.29 19.25
CA GLY A 426 23.44 10.21 18.70
C GLY A 426 23.54 10.33 17.19
N GLU A 427 24.74 10.16 16.66
CA GLU A 427 25.00 9.93 15.23
C GLU A 427 25.38 8.47 15.06
N PHE A 428 24.78 7.82 14.06
CA PHE A 428 24.95 6.39 13.85
C PHE A 428 25.02 6.02 12.37
N GLY A 429 25.72 4.91 12.11
CA GLY A 429 25.62 4.15 10.87
C GLY A 429 24.79 2.88 11.10
N ILE A 430 24.18 2.37 10.03
CA ILE A 430 23.50 1.09 9.97
C ILE A 430 24.29 0.19 9.01
N HIS A 431 24.68 -1.00 9.45
CA HIS A 431 25.31 -2.02 8.61
C HIS A 431 25.26 -3.39 9.27
N ASP A 432 25.18 -4.47 8.50
CA ASP A 432 25.31 -5.86 8.97
C ASP A 432 24.36 -6.23 10.14
N GLY A 433 23.19 -5.59 10.24
CA GLY A 433 22.25 -5.77 11.35
C GLY A 433 22.62 -5.05 12.65
N LEU A 434 23.55 -4.09 12.58
CA LEU A 434 24.02 -3.24 13.68
C LEU A 434 23.68 -1.76 13.45
N ILE A 435 23.34 -1.08 14.54
CA ILE A 435 23.39 0.38 14.65
C ILE A 435 24.71 0.73 15.34
N ASP A 436 25.67 1.27 14.60
CA ASP A 436 26.97 1.71 15.10
C ASP A 436 26.95 3.20 15.40
N PHE A 437 26.89 3.54 16.69
CA PHE A 437 26.96 4.91 17.16
C PHE A 437 28.43 5.36 17.21
N GLY A 438 28.84 6.17 16.23
CA GLY A 438 30.14 6.84 16.24
C GLY A 438 30.25 7.91 17.33
N ASN A 439 29.13 8.55 17.68
CA ASN A 439 29.06 9.58 18.71
C ASN A 439 27.72 9.52 19.44
N ILE A 440 27.76 9.45 20.77
CA ILE A 440 26.61 9.60 21.66
C ILE A 440 26.94 10.74 22.62
N GLU A 441 26.06 11.73 22.73
CA GLU A 441 26.18 12.82 23.68
C GLU A 441 24.97 12.83 24.62
N LEU A 442 25.23 12.69 25.91
CA LEU A 442 24.24 12.85 26.95
C LEU A 442 24.62 14.06 27.77
N VAL A 443 23.74 15.05 27.81
CA VAL A 443 23.99 16.34 28.44
C VAL A 443 22.96 16.54 29.53
N GLY A 444 23.45 16.79 30.73
CA GLY A 444 22.67 17.26 31.86
C GLY A 444 23.39 18.43 32.54
N ASP A 445 22.74 19.02 33.54
CA ASP A 445 23.27 20.20 34.23
C ASP A 445 24.56 19.90 35.01
N THR A 446 24.64 18.67 35.53
CA THR A 446 25.72 18.24 36.43
C THR A 446 26.82 17.45 35.71
N LEU A 447 26.44 16.63 34.73
CA LEU A 447 27.32 15.67 34.07
C LEU A 447 27.05 15.66 32.57
N LYS A 448 28.12 15.54 31.78
CA LYS A 448 28.02 15.15 30.36
C LYS A 448 28.69 13.80 30.17
N LEU A 449 28.07 12.92 29.40
CA LEU A 449 28.68 11.68 28.93
C LEU A 449 28.88 11.76 27.43
N LYS A 450 30.07 11.37 26.97
CA LYS A 450 30.31 11.09 25.55
C LYS A 450 30.52 9.61 25.38
N GLY A 451 29.85 9.00 24.42
CA GLY A 451 29.97 7.58 24.17
C GLY A 451 30.02 7.21 22.70
N ARG A 452 30.18 5.91 22.47
CA ARG A 452 30.16 5.25 21.18
C ARG A 452 29.86 3.77 21.37
N GLY A 453 29.52 3.07 20.30
CA GLY A 453 29.40 1.61 20.32
C GLY A 453 28.23 1.12 19.50
N VAL A 454 27.95 -0.17 19.62
CA VAL A 454 27.04 -0.88 18.71
C VAL A 454 25.82 -1.42 19.44
N VAL A 455 24.69 -1.40 18.74
CA VAL A 455 23.43 -2.03 19.14
C VAL A 455 22.99 -2.94 18.01
N GLY A 456 22.86 -4.24 18.27
CA GLY A 456 22.35 -5.19 17.29
C GLY A 456 20.83 -5.16 17.20
N TYR A 457 20.29 -4.95 16.00
CA TYR A 457 18.84 -4.91 15.74
C TYR A 457 18.37 -6.08 14.90
N ALA A 458 19.26 -6.77 14.18
CA ALA A 458 18.92 -7.90 13.32
C ALA A 458 20.04 -8.97 13.29
N GLY A 459 19.73 -10.14 12.72
CA GLY A 459 20.69 -11.21 12.50
C GLY A 459 21.22 -11.86 13.80
N PRO A 460 22.39 -12.52 13.74
CA PRO A 460 22.97 -13.23 14.89
C PRO A 460 23.29 -12.36 16.11
N GLN A 461 23.35 -11.03 15.91
CA GLN A 461 23.67 -10.06 16.96
C GLN A 461 22.44 -9.34 17.50
N GLN A 462 21.22 -9.75 17.11
CA GLN A 462 19.98 -9.10 17.55
C GLN A 462 19.92 -9.00 19.07
N SER A 463 19.60 -7.80 19.57
CA SER A 463 19.55 -7.43 20.98
C SER A 463 20.90 -7.28 21.68
N ASN A 464 22.03 -7.62 21.05
CA ASN A 464 23.34 -7.40 21.66
C ASN A 464 23.62 -5.91 21.81
N LEU A 465 24.23 -5.56 22.93
CA LEU A 465 24.56 -4.20 23.29
C LEU A 465 26.05 -4.15 23.66
N ALA A 466 26.79 -3.21 23.08
CA ALA A 466 28.16 -2.90 23.48
C ALA A 466 28.41 -1.39 23.34
N LEU A 467 28.26 -0.65 24.43
CA LEU A 467 28.46 0.80 24.48
C LEU A 467 29.62 1.16 25.41
N ASP A 468 30.37 2.19 25.05
CA ASP A 468 31.41 2.80 25.87
C ASP A 468 31.05 4.26 26.12
N PHE A 469 30.98 4.66 27.39
CA PHE A 469 30.77 6.05 27.81
C PHE A 469 31.97 6.57 28.60
N TYR A 470 32.27 7.86 28.39
CA TYR A 470 33.31 8.60 29.06
C TYR A 470 32.73 9.86 29.69
N THR A 471 33.09 10.10 30.94
CA THR A 471 32.64 11.29 31.67
C THR A 471 33.35 12.54 31.17
N LYS A 472 32.58 13.56 30.80
CA LYS A 472 33.06 14.92 30.55
C LYS A 472 32.44 15.84 31.58
N ALA A 473 33.26 16.31 32.51
CA ALA A 473 32.78 17.13 33.60
C ALA A 473 32.46 18.56 33.14
N THR A 474 31.44 19.17 33.74
CA THR A 474 31.05 20.56 33.48
C THR A 474 31.61 21.44 34.60
N ASN A 475 32.24 22.57 34.28
CA ASN A 475 32.86 23.50 35.24
C ASN A 475 31.88 24.15 36.25
N ARG A 476 30.58 23.86 36.14
CA ARG A 476 29.52 24.49 36.95
C ARG A 476 29.29 23.83 38.30
N VAL A 477 29.94 22.70 38.59
CA VAL A 477 29.67 21.90 39.79
C VAL A 477 30.87 21.95 40.74
N PRO A 478 30.77 22.67 41.88
CA PRO A 478 31.89 22.83 42.83
C PRO A 478 32.42 21.51 43.37
N ILE A 479 31.55 20.52 43.63
CA ILE A 479 31.94 19.23 44.20
C ILE A 479 32.78 18.37 43.24
N LEU A 480 32.71 18.63 41.93
CA LEU A 480 33.52 17.92 40.93
C LEU A 480 34.83 18.65 40.60
N ARG A 481 35.01 19.91 41.03
CA ARG A 481 36.25 20.67 40.79
C ARG A 481 37.53 19.91 41.14
N PRO A 482 37.64 19.21 42.29
CA PRO A 482 38.87 18.49 42.65
C PRO A 482 39.22 17.37 41.67
N LEU A 483 38.22 16.70 41.10
CA LEU A 483 38.42 15.65 40.09
C LEU A 483 38.79 16.25 38.73
N ILE A 484 38.15 17.36 38.34
CA ILE A 484 38.42 18.07 37.10
C ILE A 484 39.85 18.63 37.07
N GLU A 485 40.25 19.32 38.13
CA GLU A 485 41.57 19.94 38.26
C GLU A 485 42.69 18.89 38.31
N LYS A 486 42.42 17.72 38.90
CA LYS A 486 43.42 16.66 39.11
C LYS A 486 43.57 15.69 37.92
N PHE A 487 42.50 15.44 37.17
CA PHE A 487 42.48 14.38 36.15
C PHE A 487 41.93 14.79 34.78
N GLY A 488 41.35 15.99 34.64
CA GLY A 488 40.78 16.46 33.38
C GLY A 488 39.47 15.74 32.99
N SER A 489 39.20 15.66 31.69
CA SER A 489 38.05 14.93 31.13
C SER A 489 38.37 13.43 30.94
N ASN A 490 37.37 12.55 30.94
CA ASN A 490 37.46 11.10 30.68
C ASN A 490 38.05 10.25 31.83
N TRP A 491 37.79 10.63 33.09
CA TRP A 491 38.31 9.95 34.28
C TRP A 491 37.58 8.65 34.62
N VAL A 492 36.34 8.47 34.15
CA VAL A 492 35.58 7.21 34.25
C VAL A 492 35.24 6.71 32.85
N ARG A 493 35.57 5.46 32.58
CA ARG A 493 35.04 4.69 31.44
C ARG A 493 33.96 3.75 31.95
N ILE A 494 32.80 3.81 31.32
CA ILE A 494 31.68 2.92 31.61
C ILE A 494 31.40 2.12 30.35
N GLN A 495 31.74 0.84 30.39
CA GLN A 495 31.41 -0.08 29.30
C GLN A 495 30.09 -0.76 29.64
N VAL A 496 29.15 -0.84 28.71
CA VAL A 496 27.86 -1.50 28.88
C VAL A 496 27.80 -2.62 27.86
N VAL A 497 27.73 -3.86 28.33
CA VAL A 497 27.67 -5.06 27.50
C VAL A 497 26.40 -5.86 27.81
N GLY A 498 26.12 -6.93 27.06
CA GLY A 498 24.98 -7.82 27.30
C GLY A 498 23.87 -7.57 26.28
N THR A 499 22.63 -7.45 26.74
CA THR A 499 21.49 -7.19 25.85
C THR A 499 20.75 -5.91 26.20
N VAL A 500 19.96 -5.38 25.26
CA VAL A 500 19.13 -4.17 25.49
C VAL A 500 18.22 -4.32 26.72
N ASN A 501 17.70 -5.53 26.97
CA ASN A 501 16.81 -5.81 28.10
C ASN A 501 17.56 -6.12 29.40
N SER A 502 18.77 -6.70 29.28
CA SER A 502 19.63 -7.08 30.41
C SER A 502 21.05 -6.55 30.20
N PRO A 503 21.26 -5.22 30.29
CA PRO A 503 22.59 -4.64 30.19
C PRO A 503 23.40 -4.98 31.44
N ILE A 504 24.72 -5.02 31.28
CA ILE A 504 25.70 -5.27 32.34
C ILE A 504 26.74 -4.15 32.27
N PRO A 505 26.88 -3.31 33.29
CA PRO A 505 27.85 -2.23 33.29
C PRO A 505 29.19 -2.76 33.84
N LEU A 506 30.27 -2.46 33.14
CA LEU A 506 31.64 -2.69 33.57
C LEU A 506 32.30 -1.33 33.69
N VAL A 507 32.53 -0.90 34.92
CA VAL A 507 33.20 0.37 35.18
C VAL A 507 34.70 0.09 35.32
N GLN A 508 35.47 0.73 34.45
CA GLN A 508 36.92 0.67 34.50
C GLN A 508 37.42 2.03 34.99
N PRO A 509 37.92 2.15 36.24
CA PRO A 509 38.69 3.32 36.60
C PRO A 509 39.93 3.35 35.71
N ARG A 510 40.21 4.51 35.09
CA ARG A 510 41.36 4.60 34.18
C ARG A 510 42.71 4.67 34.91
N ILE A 511 42.74 4.57 36.25
CA ILE A 511 43.94 4.74 37.08
C ILE A 511 43.85 3.89 38.37
N PRO A 512 44.82 3.00 38.66
CA PRO A 512 44.86 2.17 39.89
C PRO A 512 45.00 2.92 41.22
N LEU A 513 45.31 4.23 41.20
CA LEU A 513 45.52 5.07 42.40
C LEU A 513 44.22 5.66 42.99
N LEU A 514 43.06 5.20 42.53
CA LEU A 514 41.77 5.82 42.84
C LEU A 514 41.14 5.35 44.15
N ASP A 515 41.58 4.27 44.79
CA ASP A 515 40.91 3.75 46.00
C ASP A 515 40.82 4.80 47.12
N ASP A 516 41.90 5.53 47.39
CA ASP A 516 41.94 6.53 48.47
C ASP A 516 41.15 7.81 48.14
N ALA A 517 41.23 8.28 46.89
CA ALA A 517 40.54 9.49 46.46
C ALA A 517 39.03 9.26 46.26
N PHE A 518 38.65 8.06 45.81
CA PHE A 518 37.26 7.65 45.64
C PHE A 518 36.62 7.32 46.99
N GLN A 519 37.34 6.70 47.93
CA GLN A 519 36.90 6.61 49.32
C GLN A 519 36.72 7.99 49.95
N GLY A 520 37.64 8.93 49.72
CA GLY A 520 37.53 10.31 50.21
C GLY A 520 36.33 11.05 49.62
N PHE A 521 36.02 10.86 48.33
CA PHE A 521 34.83 11.39 47.69
C PHE A 521 33.54 10.78 48.28
N MET A 522 33.48 9.45 48.42
CA MET A 522 32.33 8.76 49.01
C MET A 522 32.08 9.18 50.46
N GLN A 523 33.13 9.35 51.25
CA GLN A 523 33.04 9.88 52.62
C GLN A 523 32.58 11.34 52.65
N ALA A 524 33.02 12.19 51.71
CA ALA A 524 32.58 13.58 51.63
C ALA A 524 31.10 13.70 51.25
N VAL A 525 30.60 12.84 50.35
CA VAL A 525 29.18 12.75 49.98
C VAL A 525 28.33 12.28 51.16
N ASP A 526 28.78 11.24 51.88
CA ASP A 526 28.08 10.74 53.07
C ASP A 526 28.08 11.75 54.24
N ASN A 527 29.18 12.47 54.43
CA ASN A 527 29.29 13.48 55.50
C ASN A 527 28.49 14.76 55.20
N GLY A 528 28.35 15.14 53.91
CA GLY A 528 27.52 16.26 53.49
C GLY A 528 26.01 16.06 53.71
N GLN A 529 25.56 14.81 53.87
CA GLN A 529 24.15 14.47 54.13
C GLN A 529 23.76 14.52 55.62
N ARG A 530 24.72 14.59 56.55
CA ARG A 530 24.44 14.73 57.99
C ARG A 530 24.34 16.21 58.39
N ARG A 531 23.20 16.84 58.10
CA ARG A 531 22.83 18.08 58.81
C ARG A 531 22.46 17.74 60.26
N PRO A 532 22.98 18.46 61.28
CA PRO A 532 22.51 18.27 62.64
C PRO A 532 21.06 18.77 62.74
N VAL A 533 20.18 17.95 63.30
CA VAL A 533 18.85 18.36 63.75
C VAL A 533 19.05 19.38 64.89
N PRO A 534 18.48 20.60 64.82
CA PRO A 534 18.54 21.53 65.94
C PRO A 534 17.72 20.95 67.09
N ARG A 535 18.32 20.81 68.28
CA ARG A 535 17.58 20.50 69.51
C ARG A 535 16.94 21.78 70.07
N PRO A 536 15.76 21.68 70.71
CA PRO A 536 14.98 22.81 71.20
C PRO A 536 15.69 23.65 72.26
#